data_AF-A0A8C4MIH1-F1
#
_entry.id   AF-A0A8C4MIH1-F1
#
_cell.length_a   1.000
_cell.length_b   1.000
_cell.length_c   1.000
_cell.angle_alpha   90.00
_cell.angle_beta   90.00
_cell.angle_gamma   90.00
#
_symmetry.space_group_name_H-M   'P 1'
#
loop_
_entity.id
_entity.type
_entity.pdbx_description
1 polymer ?
#
loop_
_entity_poly.entity_id
_entity_poly.type
_entity_poly.pdbx_seq_one_letter_code
_entity_poly.pdbx_strand_id
1 'polypeptide(L)'
;MATVFIKKMVVSVARPLLRLSPCTGGPRALSTLLLGPLRAAVPVEAKPSPAVASLLSSRLAPCLPPALGFKTKGVIKKRCKDCYRVKRRGRWFIYCKTNPRHKQRQM
;
A
#
# COMPACT_ATOMS: atom_id res chain seq x y z
N MET A 1 -3.22 -38.07 -27.17
CA MET A 1 -2.23 -37.37 -26.30
C MET A 1 -1.61 -36.13 -26.95
N ALA A 2 -1.26 -36.15 -28.25
CA ALA A 2 -0.66 -35.00 -28.94
C ALA A 2 -1.57 -33.74 -29.07
N THR A 3 -2.88 -33.93 -29.24
CA THR A 3 -3.85 -32.83 -29.46
C THR A 3 -4.04 -31.93 -28.24
N VAL A 4 -3.88 -32.47 -27.03
CA VAL A 4 -3.98 -31.72 -25.76
C VAL A 4 -2.75 -30.82 -25.57
N PHE A 5 -1.59 -31.26 -26.04
CA PHE A 5 -0.34 -30.49 -25.95
C PHE A 5 -0.36 -29.28 -26.90
N ILE A 6 -0.89 -29.47 -28.11
CA ILE A 6 -1.05 -28.40 -29.10
C ILE A 6 -2.03 -27.33 -28.58
N LYS A 7 -3.18 -27.72 -28.01
CA LYS A 7 -4.11 -26.76 -27.39
C LYS A 7 -3.48 -25.96 -26.25
N LYS A 8 -2.64 -26.60 -25.41
CA LYS A 8 -1.92 -25.91 -24.32
C LYS A 8 -0.89 -24.90 -24.84
N MET A 9 -0.16 -25.24 -25.90
CA MET A 9 0.80 -24.32 -26.53
C MET A 9 0.11 -23.10 -27.13
N VAL A 10 -1.01 -23.27 -27.84
CA VAL A 10 -1.79 -22.15 -28.43
C VAL A 10 -2.30 -21.19 -27.35
N VAL A 11 -2.82 -21.70 -26.23
CA VAL A 11 -3.30 -20.87 -25.11
C VAL A 11 -2.15 -20.14 -24.40
N SER A 12 -0.94 -20.71 -24.36
CA SER A 12 0.22 -20.09 -23.71
C SER A 12 0.88 -19.00 -24.56
N VAL A 13 0.72 -19.05 -25.90
CA VAL A 13 1.27 -18.05 -26.84
C VAL A 13 0.30 -16.88 -27.08
N ALA A 14 -1.02 -17.09 -26.99
CA ALA A 14 -2.01 -16.04 -27.20
C ALA A 14 -2.26 -15.14 -25.97
N ARG A 15 -1.95 -15.61 -24.76
CA ARG A 15 -2.19 -14.88 -23.49
C ARG A 15 -1.30 -13.64 -23.25
N PRO A 16 -0.02 -13.59 -23.67
CA PRO A 16 0.83 -12.41 -23.47
C PRO A 16 0.44 -11.23 -24.37
N LEU A 17 -0.26 -11.47 -25.50
CA LEU A 17 -0.61 -10.42 -26.47
C LEU A 17 -1.92 -9.68 -26.14
N LEU A 18 -2.70 -10.15 -25.15
CA LEU A 18 -3.92 -9.49 -24.69
C LEU A 18 -3.72 -8.60 -23.45
N ARG A 19 -2.47 -8.30 -23.08
CA ARG A 19 -2.12 -7.41 -21.95
C ARG A 19 -1.42 -6.12 -22.35
N LEU A 20 -1.69 -5.63 -23.55
CA LEU A 20 -1.40 -4.24 -23.91
C LEU A 20 -2.71 -3.45 -23.84
N SER A 21 -3.04 -3.02 -22.62
CA SER A 21 -4.06 -1.99 -22.40
C SER A 21 -3.41 -0.62 -22.67
N PRO A 22 -3.92 0.19 -23.61
CA PRO A 22 -3.52 1.58 -23.74
C PRO A 22 -4.10 2.35 -22.54
N CYS A 23 -3.24 2.78 -21.62
CA CYS A 23 -3.62 3.83 -20.68
C CYS A 23 -3.60 5.16 -21.44
N THR A 24 -4.69 5.49 -22.11
CA THR A 24 -4.95 6.84 -22.63
C THR A 24 -5.40 7.72 -21.47
N GLY A 25 -4.47 8.05 -20.57
CA GLY A 25 -4.63 9.03 -19.50
C GLY A 25 -3.73 10.21 -19.80
N GLY A 26 -4.29 11.25 -20.44
CA GLY A 26 -3.53 12.42 -20.87
C GLY A 26 -2.85 13.17 -19.71
N PRO A 27 -1.75 13.89 -19.98
CA PRO A 27 -1.11 14.75 -18.99
C PRO A 27 -1.99 15.97 -18.75
N ARG A 28 -2.59 16.09 -17.56
CA ARG A 28 -3.11 17.39 -17.08
C ARG A 28 -1.95 18.19 -16.52
N ALA A 29 -1.18 18.75 -17.44
CA ALA A 29 -0.37 19.93 -17.18
C ALA A 29 -1.27 21.16 -17.36
N LEU A 30 -1.62 21.84 -16.27
CA LEU A 30 -1.94 23.26 -16.28
C LEU A 30 -1.31 23.87 -15.02
N SER A 31 -0.13 24.41 -15.25
CA SER A 31 0.50 25.47 -14.48
C SER A 31 -0.36 26.73 -14.58
N THR A 32 -0.54 27.48 -13.50
CA THR A 32 -0.07 28.88 -13.34
C THR A 32 -0.71 29.58 -12.12
N LEU A 33 0.18 30.15 -11.29
CA LEU A 33 0.13 31.51 -10.75
C LEU A 33 -1.16 31.97 -10.03
N LEU A 34 -1.08 32.21 -8.71
CA LEU A 34 -0.84 33.56 -8.17
C LEU A 34 -0.81 33.59 -6.62
N LEU A 35 0.21 34.28 -6.14
CA LEU A 35 0.34 34.90 -4.82
C LEU A 35 -0.79 35.92 -4.57
N GLY A 36 -1.22 36.09 -3.32
CA GLY A 36 -1.65 37.40 -2.82
C GLY A 36 -3.07 37.50 -2.21
N PRO A 37 -3.22 37.96 -0.95
CA PRO A 37 -4.50 38.14 -0.27
C PRO A 37 -5.05 39.57 -0.48
N LEU A 38 -6.36 39.74 -0.61
CA LEU A 38 -7.01 41.04 -0.38
C LEU A 38 -8.42 40.87 0.21
N ARG A 39 -8.65 41.65 1.27
CA ARG A 39 -9.89 41.78 2.04
C ARG A 39 -10.96 42.55 1.27
N ALA A 40 -12.22 42.16 1.46
CA ALA A 40 -13.44 43.00 1.45
C ALA A 40 -14.64 42.04 1.54
N ALA A 41 -15.76 42.27 2.19
CA ALA A 41 -16.27 43.26 3.14
C ALA A 41 -17.50 42.57 3.78
N VAL A 42 -17.84 42.94 5.02
CA VAL A 42 -19.08 42.54 5.70
C VAL A 42 -20.27 43.26 5.04
N PRO A 43 -21.45 42.60 4.89
CA PRO A 43 -22.59 43.05 5.70
C PRO A 43 -23.49 41.92 6.23
N VAL A 44 -23.84 42.09 7.51
CA VAL A 44 -25.18 42.01 8.14
C VAL A 44 -26.03 40.73 7.97
N GLU A 45 -26.24 40.11 9.13
CA GLU A 45 -27.30 39.22 9.59
C GLU A 45 -28.42 38.75 8.64
N ALA A 46 -28.52 37.43 8.52
CA ALA A 46 -29.80 36.71 8.55
C ALA A 46 -29.58 35.33 9.19
N LYS A 47 -30.22 35.08 10.33
CA LYS A 47 -30.19 33.81 11.07
C LYS A 47 -31.06 32.79 10.35
N PRO A 48 -30.55 31.59 10.04
CA PRO A 48 -31.27 30.42 10.50
C PRO A 48 -30.32 29.31 11.02
N SER A 49 -30.65 28.85 12.22
CA SER A 49 -30.42 27.50 12.76
C SER A 49 -28.97 26.98 12.86
N PRO A 50 -28.50 26.55 14.06
CA PRO A 50 -27.26 25.81 14.17
C PRO A 50 -27.51 24.37 13.71
N ALA A 51 -27.58 24.16 12.39
CA ALA A 51 -27.15 22.88 11.86
C ALA A 51 -25.63 22.87 12.03
N VAL A 52 -25.20 22.49 13.24
CA VAL A 52 -23.83 22.04 13.50
C VAL A 52 -23.61 20.85 12.58
N ALA A 53 -23.18 21.13 11.35
CA ALA A 53 -22.65 20.14 10.45
C ALA A 53 -21.50 19.52 11.21
N SER A 54 -21.76 18.35 11.78
CA SER A 54 -20.84 17.60 12.61
C SER A 54 -19.65 17.24 11.72
N LEU A 55 -18.63 18.10 11.74
CA LEU A 55 -17.32 17.86 11.12
C LEU A 55 -16.55 16.76 11.87
N LEU A 56 -17.19 16.08 12.82
CA LEU A 56 -16.70 14.89 13.50
C LEU A 56 -17.02 13.59 12.74
N SER A 57 -17.32 13.65 11.43
CA SER A 57 -16.96 12.53 10.55
C SER A 57 -15.43 12.53 10.29
N SER A 58 -14.65 12.65 11.36
CA SER A 58 -13.25 12.22 11.39
C SER A 58 -13.28 10.70 11.28
N ARG A 59 -13.36 10.25 10.02
CA ARG A 59 -13.01 8.94 9.48
C ARG A 59 -12.79 7.92 10.59
N LEU A 60 -13.81 7.07 10.80
CA LEU A 60 -13.61 5.72 11.33
C LEU A 60 -12.73 4.96 10.32
N ALA A 61 -11.45 5.35 10.23
CA ALA A 61 -10.44 4.55 9.59
C ALA A 61 -10.30 3.33 10.51
N PRO A 62 -10.55 2.11 10.03
CA PRO A 62 -10.20 0.92 10.79
C PRO A 62 -8.72 1.06 11.13
N CYS A 63 -8.39 1.11 12.42
CA CYS A 63 -7.02 1.02 12.90
C CYS A 63 -6.50 -0.35 12.49
N LEU A 64 -5.98 -0.44 11.26
CA LEU A 64 -5.39 -1.66 10.73
C LEU A 64 -4.29 -2.07 11.71
N PRO A 65 -4.39 -3.25 12.33
CA PRO A 65 -3.37 -3.68 13.27
C PRO A 65 -2.04 -3.67 12.53
N PRO A 66 -0.97 -3.10 13.13
CA PRO A 66 0.35 -3.14 12.54
C PRO A 66 0.66 -4.58 12.15
N ALA A 67 0.82 -4.83 10.85
CA ALA A 67 1.08 -6.17 10.36
C ALA A 67 2.26 -6.76 11.13
N LEU A 68 2.05 -7.89 11.81
CA LEU A 68 3.05 -8.65 12.58
C LEU A 68 4.08 -9.31 11.64
N GLY A 69 4.74 -8.49 10.82
CA GLY A 69 5.74 -8.88 9.84
C GLY A 69 7.14 -9.03 10.42
N PHE A 70 8.13 -9.12 9.53
CA PHE A 70 9.54 -9.19 9.90
C PHE A 70 10.11 -7.81 10.20
N LYS A 71 10.94 -7.71 11.25
CA LYS A 71 11.76 -6.52 11.49
C LYS A 71 13.04 -6.61 10.67
N THR A 72 13.25 -5.68 9.74
CA THR A 72 14.51 -5.60 8.98
C THR A 72 15.62 -5.03 9.88
N LYS A 73 16.78 -5.70 9.93
CA LYS A 73 17.93 -5.37 10.79
C LYS A 73 19.24 -5.68 10.05
N GLY A 74 20.29 -4.87 10.23
CA GLY A 74 21.62 -5.15 9.68
C GLY A 74 22.25 -6.40 10.29
N VAL A 75 22.27 -6.45 11.62
CA VAL A 75 22.69 -7.65 12.38
C VAL A 75 21.48 -8.35 12.96
N ILE A 76 21.32 -9.62 12.61
CA ILE A 76 20.25 -10.47 13.11
C ILE A 76 20.78 -11.40 14.20
N LYS A 77 20.02 -11.56 15.29
CA LYS A 77 20.39 -12.45 16.40
C LYS A 77 19.20 -13.22 16.94
N LYS A 78 19.45 -14.43 17.43
CA LYS A 78 18.45 -15.22 18.17
C LYS A 78 18.17 -14.51 19.50
N ARG A 79 16.89 -14.40 19.87
CA ARG A 79 16.45 -13.81 21.15
C ARG A 79 15.99 -14.87 22.16
N CYS A 80 15.80 -16.09 21.68
CA CYS A 80 15.17 -17.19 22.38
C CYS A 80 15.74 -18.52 21.91
N LYS A 81 15.51 -19.60 22.66
CA LYS A 81 15.93 -20.96 22.29
C LYS A 81 15.25 -21.48 21.00
N ASP A 82 13.98 -21.15 20.82
CA ASP A 82 13.19 -21.58 19.63
C ASP A 82 13.48 -20.75 18.38
N CYS A 83 14.35 -19.75 18.49
CA CYS A 83 14.70 -18.87 17.40
C CYS A 83 15.72 -19.57 16.51
N TYR A 84 15.43 -19.72 15.21
CA TYR A 84 16.32 -20.39 14.27
C TYR A 84 16.60 -19.52 13.05
N ARG A 85 17.81 -19.66 12.51
CA ARG A 85 18.33 -18.84 11.40
C ARG A 85 18.19 -19.61 10.10
N VAL A 86 17.65 -18.98 9.06
CA VAL A 86 17.45 -19.57 7.74
C VAL A 86 17.83 -18.60 6.63
N LYS A 87 18.36 -19.08 5.51
CA LYS A 87 18.60 -18.27 4.31
C LYS A 87 17.47 -18.52 3.31
N ARG A 88 16.78 -17.46 2.88
CA ARG A 88 15.68 -17.52 1.91
C ARG A 88 15.80 -16.32 0.97
N ARG A 89 15.59 -16.52 -0.34
CA ARG A 89 15.63 -15.40 -1.32
C ARG A 89 16.89 -14.54 -1.19
N GLY A 90 18.05 -15.17 -0.98
CA GLY A 90 19.35 -14.50 -0.85
C GLY A 90 19.64 -13.82 0.50
N ARG A 91 18.66 -13.66 1.40
CA ARG A 91 18.85 -12.97 2.69
C ARG A 91 18.75 -13.93 3.87
N TRP A 92 19.39 -13.58 4.98
CA TRP A 92 19.21 -14.29 6.24
C TRP A 92 17.98 -13.82 7.00
N PHE A 93 17.32 -14.75 7.68
CA PHE A 93 16.13 -14.50 8.50
C PHE A 93 16.26 -15.22 9.84
N ILE A 94 15.67 -14.63 10.89
CA ILE A 94 15.34 -15.34 12.13
C ILE A 94 13.85 -15.62 12.12
N TYR A 95 13.48 -16.90 12.26
CA TYR A 95 12.12 -17.34 12.52
C TYR A 95 12.01 -17.80 13.97
N CYS A 96 10.82 -17.65 14.54
CA CYS A 96 10.47 -18.18 15.84
C CYS A 96 8.98 -18.55 15.79
N LYS A 97 8.66 -19.80 16.16
CA LYS A 97 7.28 -20.29 16.20
C LYS A 97 6.56 -19.79 17.46
N THR A 98 7.24 -19.85 18.59
CA THR A 98 6.74 -19.46 19.92
C THR A 98 6.44 -17.96 20.02
N ASN A 99 7.34 -17.12 19.50
CA ASN A 99 7.27 -15.66 19.64
C ASN A 99 7.42 -14.95 18.28
N PRO A 100 6.31 -14.59 17.61
CA PRO A 100 6.33 -13.91 16.32
C PRO A 100 7.09 -12.58 16.32
N ARG A 101 7.18 -11.91 17.48
CA ARG A 101 7.94 -10.66 17.67
C ARG A 101 9.45 -10.81 17.44
N HIS A 102 9.98 -12.04 17.43
CA HIS A 102 11.40 -12.32 17.18
C HIS A 102 11.76 -12.42 15.70
N LYS A 103 10.77 -12.40 14.79
CA LYS A 103 10.96 -12.47 13.35
C LYS A 103 11.82 -11.30 12.86
N GLN A 104 13.00 -11.61 12.32
CA GLN A 104 13.96 -10.62 11.80
C GLN A 104 14.36 -10.96 10.36
N ARG A 105 14.58 -9.93 9.54
CA ARG A 105 15.10 -10.03 8.17
C ARG A 105 16.42 -9.26 8.10
N GLN A 106 17.45 -9.84 7.50
CA GLN A 106 18.68 -9.11 7.21
C GLN A 106 18.38 -7.98 6.21
N MET A 107 18.85 -6.77 6.52
CA MET A 107 18.80 -5.63 5.60
C MET A 107 19.47 -5.99 4.28
#